data_AF-A0A0X3W233-F1
#
_entry.id   AF-A0A0X3W233-F1
#
_cell.length_a   1.000
_cell.length_b   1.000
_cell.length_c   1.000
_cell.angle_alpha   90.00
_cell.angle_beta   90.00
_cell.angle_gamma   90.00
#
_symmetry.space_group_name_H-M   'P 1'
#
loop_
_entity.id
_entity.type
_entity.pdbx_description
1 polymer ?
#
loop_
_entity_poly.entity_id
_entity_poly.type
_entity_poly.pdbx_seq_one_letter_code
_entity_poly.pdbx_strand_id
1 'polypeptide(L)'
;MTGPPHPAEAPRPTEPPRSPEPAPTAPSAAPGHPHGASSLSPTPRQLWTRSRGIALGLVLLLAAAAAIAVIRSGAQHGRLDPRSAEPHGSRAVAELLDQRGVSTRVVTTTEEARSAAGPDTTLVVANPDLLTERQRSRLHAATEDSAGRTVLITPGTRSIGALAPGVTADTPSTDSALPPGCSLPAARRAGTADMGGIRYETLAPDAEACYLSDGLPSLLHLPAPRGQGDTVVLGAPDILYNSRLDEQGNASLALQLLGSRPTLVWYLPSLSDDQAATETERRSFFDLIPAGWRWATLQLAIAAVLTALWRARRLGPLVSERLPVVIHASETVEGRARLYRRANARDRAADALRTAARSRLAPLVGVPPAQAHAPETLIPALSSHLRSPGQDLHLLLFGAPPGNDAALIALADQLDALESEVRHS
;
A
#
# COMPACT_ATOMS: atom_id res chain seq x y z
N MET A 1 4.75 32.72 -92.04
CA MET A 1 4.63 34.08 -92.59
C MET A 1 3.56 34.05 -93.68
N THR A 2 2.75 35.12 -93.72
CA THR A 2 1.75 35.52 -94.73
C THR A 2 0.43 34.74 -94.83
N GLY A 3 -0.66 35.42 -94.40
CA GLY A 3 -2.09 35.05 -94.48
C GLY A 3 -2.70 35.20 -95.89
N PRO A 4 -4.00 35.55 -96.12
CA PRO A 4 -4.97 36.26 -95.27
C PRO A 4 -6.40 35.58 -95.28
N PRO A 5 -7.58 36.26 -95.18
CA PRO A 5 -8.52 36.15 -94.06
C PRO A 5 -9.92 35.56 -94.37
N HIS A 6 -10.71 35.41 -93.28
CA HIS A 6 -12.06 34.85 -93.08
C HIS A 6 -13.20 35.23 -94.06
N PRO A 7 -14.28 34.41 -94.12
CA PRO A 7 -15.53 34.81 -93.46
C PRO A 7 -16.25 33.68 -92.68
N ALA A 8 -17.32 34.08 -92.00
CA ALA A 8 -18.12 33.34 -91.02
C ALA A 8 -19.25 32.48 -91.64
N GLU A 9 -19.63 31.40 -90.95
CA GLU A 9 -20.86 30.64 -91.23
C GLU A 9 -21.47 30.07 -89.92
N ALA A 10 -22.79 30.17 -89.82
CA ALA A 10 -23.61 29.80 -88.65
C ALA A 10 -24.28 28.41 -88.83
N PRO A 11 -25.22 27.99 -87.96
CA PRO A 11 -25.06 26.90 -86.98
C PRO A 11 -25.62 25.54 -87.44
N ARG A 12 -25.11 24.44 -86.85
CA ARG A 12 -25.61 23.06 -87.07
C ARG A 12 -26.64 22.63 -86.01
N PRO A 13 -27.67 21.84 -86.39
CA PRO A 13 -28.71 21.36 -85.49
C PRO A 13 -28.39 20.06 -84.72
N THR A 14 -29.15 19.94 -83.65
CA THR A 14 -29.24 19.03 -82.49
C THR A 14 -29.32 17.52 -82.77
N GLU A 15 -28.70 16.76 -81.88
CA GLU A 15 -28.68 15.30 -81.72
C GLU A 15 -29.87 14.76 -80.88
N PRO A 16 -30.41 13.54 -81.14
CA PRO A 16 -31.32 12.86 -80.23
C PRO A 16 -30.60 11.79 -79.36
N PRO A 17 -31.02 11.57 -78.09
CA PRO A 17 -30.33 10.68 -77.15
C PRO A 17 -30.68 9.19 -77.31
N ARG A 18 -29.70 8.31 -77.03
CA ARG A 18 -29.85 6.84 -76.93
C ARG A 18 -30.25 6.40 -75.51
N SER A 19 -31.11 5.39 -75.45
CA SER A 19 -31.61 4.70 -74.24
C SER A 19 -30.52 3.91 -73.47
N PRO A 20 -30.67 3.70 -72.15
CA PRO A 20 -29.70 2.96 -71.32
C PRO A 20 -29.99 1.45 -71.22
N GLU A 21 -28.92 0.67 -71.08
CA GLU A 21 -28.84 -0.79 -70.90
C GLU A 21 -28.86 -1.18 -69.40
N PRO A 22 -29.45 -2.33 -68.99
CA PRO A 22 -29.64 -2.67 -67.58
C PRO A 22 -28.43 -3.40 -66.95
N ALA A 23 -28.13 -3.05 -65.70
CA ALA A 23 -27.05 -3.60 -64.87
C ALA A 23 -27.41 -4.97 -64.24
N PRO A 24 -26.43 -5.86 -63.99
CA PRO A 24 -26.67 -7.14 -63.33
C PRO A 24 -26.63 -7.07 -61.79
N THR A 25 -27.50 -7.87 -61.20
CA THR A 25 -27.85 -8.01 -59.78
C THR A 25 -26.76 -8.72 -58.95
N ALA A 26 -26.44 -8.19 -57.78
CA ALA A 26 -25.53 -8.79 -56.80
C ALA A 26 -26.24 -9.81 -55.89
N PRO A 27 -25.61 -10.96 -55.53
CA PRO A 27 -26.18 -11.88 -54.55
C PRO A 27 -25.77 -11.55 -53.10
N SER A 28 -26.70 -11.88 -52.19
CA SER A 28 -26.75 -11.60 -50.76
C SER A 28 -25.70 -12.33 -49.92
N ALA A 29 -25.16 -11.65 -48.90
CA ALA A 29 -24.13 -12.15 -47.99
C ALA A 29 -24.74 -12.91 -46.78
N ALA A 30 -24.16 -14.06 -46.43
CA ALA A 30 -24.37 -14.76 -45.16
C ALA A 30 -23.18 -14.53 -44.20
N PRO A 31 -23.38 -14.57 -42.86
CA PRO A 31 -22.40 -14.03 -41.89
C PRO A 31 -21.31 -15.06 -41.55
N GLY A 32 -20.05 -14.72 -41.84
CA GLY A 32 -18.87 -15.47 -41.40
C GLY A 32 -18.45 -15.10 -39.98
N HIS A 33 -18.12 -16.11 -39.18
CA HIS A 33 -17.58 -15.99 -37.82
C HIS A 33 -16.26 -15.21 -37.77
N PRO A 34 -15.99 -14.42 -36.71
CA PRO A 34 -14.76 -13.64 -36.61
C PRO A 34 -13.58 -14.53 -36.20
N HIS A 35 -12.61 -14.71 -37.10
CA HIS A 35 -11.29 -15.19 -36.72
C HIS A 35 -10.49 -14.06 -36.05
N GLY A 36 -10.03 -14.33 -34.82
CA GLY A 36 -9.34 -13.37 -33.97
C GLY A 36 -8.01 -12.91 -34.55
N ALA A 37 -7.85 -11.59 -34.66
CA ALA A 37 -6.57 -10.95 -34.92
C ALA A 37 -5.69 -11.03 -33.66
N SER A 38 -4.54 -11.69 -33.77
CA SER A 38 -3.51 -11.68 -32.72
C SER A 38 -2.81 -10.31 -32.71
N SER A 39 -3.29 -9.40 -31.86
CA SER A 39 -2.59 -8.16 -31.54
C SER A 39 -1.44 -8.45 -30.57
N LEU A 40 -0.21 -8.13 -30.96
CA LEU A 40 0.97 -8.06 -30.08
C LEU A 40 0.97 -6.78 -29.22
N SER A 41 -0.16 -6.45 -28.60
CA SER A 41 -0.19 -5.47 -27.50
C SER A 41 0.02 -6.23 -26.20
N PRO A 42 0.89 -5.77 -25.28
CA PRO A 42 1.03 -6.40 -23.97
C PRO A 42 -0.35 -6.42 -23.31
N THR A 43 -0.85 -7.62 -23.06
CA THR A 43 -2.22 -7.81 -22.58
C THR A 43 -2.38 -7.12 -21.21
N PRO A 44 -3.53 -6.49 -20.92
CA PRO A 44 -3.79 -5.79 -19.65
C PRO A 44 -3.56 -6.66 -18.40
N ARG A 45 -3.61 -7.99 -18.56
CA ARG A 45 -3.26 -8.97 -17.52
C ARG A 45 -1.79 -8.90 -17.09
N GLN A 46 -0.86 -8.58 -17.99
CA GLN A 46 0.58 -8.53 -17.71
C GLN A 46 1.00 -7.25 -16.96
N LEU A 47 0.26 -6.15 -17.15
CA LEU A 47 0.40 -4.92 -16.34
C LEU A 47 -0.27 -5.07 -14.96
N TRP A 48 -1.33 -5.89 -14.88
CA TRP A 48 -2.04 -6.16 -13.62
C TRP A 48 -1.25 -7.07 -12.67
N THR A 49 -0.51 -8.06 -13.17
CA THR A 49 0.36 -8.90 -12.32
C THR A 49 1.55 -8.11 -11.76
N ARG A 50 2.09 -7.16 -12.53
CA ARG A 50 3.23 -6.33 -12.10
C ARG A 50 2.84 -5.27 -11.08
N SER A 51 1.64 -4.69 -11.20
CA SER A 51 1.09 -3.76 -10.21
C SER A 51 0.61 -4.46 -8.93
N ARG A 52 0.18 -5.73 -8.99
CA ARG A 52 -0.14 -6.54 -7.80
C ARG A 52 1.06 -6.73 -6.87
N GLY A 53 2.26 -6.97 -7.40
CA GLY A 53 3.46 -7.10 -6.58
C GLY A 53 3.80 -5.82 -5.81
N ILE A 54 3.67 -4.66 -6.48
CA ILE A 54 3.91 -3.35 -5.87
C ILE A 54 2.81 -3.02 -4.84
N ALA A 55 1.55 -3.29 -5.17
CA ALA A 55 0.43 -3.09 -4.25
C ALA A 55 0.53 -3.99 -3.00
N LEU A 56 0.91 -5.25 -3.17
CA LEU A 56 1.15 -6.19 -2.06
C LEU A 56 2.31 -5.71 -1.18
N GLY A 57 3.40 -5.25 -1.80
CA GLY A 57 4.53 -4.66 -1.08
C GLY A 57 4.15 -3.42 -0.27
N LEU A 58 3.34 -2.53 -0.85
CA LEU A 58 2.82 -1.35 -0.16
C LEU A 58 1.90 -1.73 1.01
N VAL A 59 1.00 -2.70 0.82
CA VAL A 59 0.11 -3.19 1.89
C VAL A 59 0.91 -3.83 3.02
N LEU A 60 1.93 -4.64 2.71
CA LEU A 60 2.83 -5.23 3.71
C LEU A 60 3.61 -4.16 4.47
N LEU A 61 4.10 -3.13 3.79
CA LEU A 61 4.81 -2.02 4.42
C LEU A 61 3.87 -1.22 5.34
N LEU A 62 2.64 -0.92 4.91
CA LEU A 62 1.63 -0.26 5.73
C LEU A 62 1.20 -1.11 6.92
N ALA A 63 1.04 -2.42 6.74
CA ALA A 63 0.72 -3.36 7.82
C ALA A 63 1.85 -3.46 8.84
N ALA A 64 3.11 -3.51 8.38
CA ALA A 64 4.28 -3.48 9.26
C ALA A 64 4.38 -2.15 10.03
N ALA A 65 4.16 -1.02 9.36
CA ALA A 65 4.11 0.29 10.02
C ALA A 65 3.00 0.37 11.07
N ALA A 66 1.80 -0.15 10.76
CA ALA A 66 0.68 -0.23 11.70
C ALA A 66 0.99 -1.15 12.89
N ALA A 67 1.59 -2.32 12.65
CA ALA A 67 2.00 -3.23 13.72
C ALA A 67 3.05 -2.59 14.65
N ILE A 68 4.06 -1.92 14.09
CA ILE A 68 5.06 -1.17 14.86
C ILE A 68 4.40 -0.05 15.67
N ALA A 69 3.43 0.68 15.08
CA ALA A 69 2.69 1.74 15.76
C ALA A 69 1.88 1.18 16.94
N VAL A 70 1.20 0.05 16.77
CA VAL A 70 0.43 -0.62 17.84
C VAL A 70 1.35 -1.09 18.96
N ILE A 71 2.47 -1.76 18.64
CA ILE A 71 3.44 -2.24 19.64
C ILE A 71 4.05 -1.07 20.41
N ARG A 72 4.43 0.02 19.72
CA ARG A 72 4.94 1.24 20.38
C ARG A 72 3.88 1.98 21.19
N SER A 73 2.62 1.92 20.77
CA SER A 73 1.53 2.54 21.53
C SER A 73 1.33 1.82 22.85
N GLY A 74 1.39 0.49 22.90
CA GLY A 74 1.27 -0.29 24.13
C GLY A 74 2.34 0.04 25.18
N ALA A 75 3.58 0.30 24.76
CA ALA A 75 4.69 0.63 25.67
C ALA A 75 4.61 2.03 26.32
N GLN A 76 3.65 2.87 25.94
CA GLN A 76 3.48 4.24 26.45
C GLN A 76 2.16 4.46 27.20
N HIS A 77 1.24 3.48 27.23
CA HIS A 77 0.00 3.62 27.98
C HIS A 77 0.30 3.68 29.48
N GLY A 78 -0.23 4.68 30.17
CA GLY A 78 -0.06 4.82 31.62
C GLY A 78 1.38 5.11 32.10
N ARG A 79 2.29 5.58 31.23
CA ARG A 79 3.62 5.99 31.64
C ARG A 79 3.54 7.13 32.67
N LEU A 80 4.21 6.96 33.82
CA LEU A 80 4.09 7.86 34.97
C LEU A 80 2.66 8.03 35.52
N ASP A 81 1.70 7.17 35.15
CA ASP A 81 0.35 7.21 35.73
C ASP A 81 0.37 6.46 37.06
N PRO A 82 0.03 7.13 38.20
CA PRO A 82 -0.02 6.49 39.51
C PRO A 82 -1.15 5.45 39.65
N ARG A 83 -2.02 5.30 38.65
CA ARG A 83 -3.05 4.25 38.61
C ARG A 83 -2.60 3.02 37.82
N SER A 84 -1.54 3.13 37.02
CA SER A 84 -1.06 2.06 36.16
C SER A 84 -0.09 1.13 36.87
N ALA A 85 -0.38 -0.17 36.84
CA ALA A 85 0.49 -1.24 37.35
C ALA A 85 1.52 -1.73 36.30
N GLU A 86 1.55 -1.13 35.11
CA GLU A 86 2.52 -1.50 34.07
C GLU A 86 3.96 -1.16 34.48
N PRO A 87 4.99 -1.76 33.86
CA PRO A 87 6.40 -1.55 34.23
C PRO A 87 6.84 -0.07 34.28
N HIS A 88 6.27 0.77 33.42
CA HIS A 88 6.57 2.21 33.34
C HIS A 88 5.48 3.11 33.98
N GLY A 89 4.50 2.51 34.67
CA GLY A 89 3.56 3.24 35.53
C GLY A 89 4.17 3.61 36.89
N SER A 90 3.41 4.33 37.71
CA SER A 90 3.86 4.82 39.03
C SER A 90 2.97 4.38 40.19
N ARG A 91 2.17 3.31 40.01
CA ARG A 91 1.27 2.80 41.06
C ARG A 91 1.99 2.36 42.32
N ALA A 92 3.17 1.75 42.22
CA ALA A 92 3.93 1.36 43.40
C ALA A 92 4.31 2.55 44.28
N VAL A 93 4.69 3.68 43.68
CA VAL A 93 4.97 4.94 44.40
C VAL A 93 3.71 5.47 45.07
N ALA A 94 2.58 5.49 44.35
CA ALA A 94 1.31 5.99 44.87
C ALA A 94 0.82 5.18 46.09
N GLU A 95 0.89 3.86 46.02
CA GLU A 95 0.53 2.96 47.13
C GLU A 95 1.44 3.17 48.36
N LEU A 96 2.74 3.33 48.16
CA LEU A 96 3.69 3.58 49.25
C LEU A 96 3.52 4.97 49.88
N LEU A 97 3.08 5.96 49.12
CA LEU A 97 2.72 7.29 49.61
C LEU A 97 1.42 7.24 50.43
N ASP A 98 0.40 6.52 49.94
CA ASP A 98 -0.86 6.32 50.65
C ASP A 98 -0.66 5.62 52.00
N GLN A 99 0.17 4.58 52.05
CA GLN A 99 0.57 3.91 53.30
C GLN A 99 1.28 4.83 54.30
N ARG A 100 1.86 5.94 53.82
CA ARG A 100 2.51 6.97 54.64
C ARG A 100 1.59 8.15 54.97
N GLY A 101 0.30 8.06 54.62
CA GLY A 101 -0.71 9.07 54.90
C GLY A 101 -0.72 10.25 53.92
N VAL A 102 -0.11 10.11 52.74
CA VAL A 102 -0.14 11.13 51.69
C VAL A 102 -1.29 10.85 50.72
N SER A 103 -2.31 11.71 50.72
CA SER A 103 -3.47 11.55 49.83
C SER A 103 -3.09 11.87 48.38
N THR A 104 -3.23 10.90 47.47
CA THR A 104 -2.87 11.08 46.06
C THR A 104 -4.10 11.31 45.19
N ARG A 105 -4.11 12.38 44.39
CA ARG A 105 -5.18 12.68 43.43
C ARG A 105 -4.61 12.95 42.04
N VAL A 106 -5.17 12.31 41.03
CA VAL A 106 -4.81 12.55 39.63
C VAL A 106 -5.67 13.67 39.04
N VAL A 107 -5.04 14.58 38.30
CA VAL A 107 -5.71 15.62 37.50
C VAL A 107 -5.19 15.57 36.07
N THR A 108 -6.02 15.97 35.12
CA THR A 108 -5.67 15.91 33.68
C THR A 108 -5.81 17.24 32.96
N THR A 109 -6.19 18.29 33.69
CA THR A 109 -6.34 19.65 33.18
C THR A 109 -5.43 20.63 33.91
N THR A 110 -4.97 21.66 33.18
CA THR A 110 -4.12 22.71 33.75
C THR A 110 -4.86 23.51 34.81
N GLU A 111 -6.17 23.69 34.65
CA GLU A 111 -6.99 24.45 35.59
C GLU A 111 -7.19 23.72 36.92
N GLU A 112 -7.44 22.40 36.88
CA GLU A 112 -7.48 21.59 38.10
C GLU A 112 -6.12 21.59 38.81
N ALA A 113 -5.02 21.46 38.07
CA ALA A 113 -3.66 21.51 38.63
C ALA A 113 -3.38 22.85 39.31
N ARG A 114 -3.74 23.95 38.65
CA ARG A 114 -3.63 25.31 39.17
C ARG A 114 -4.45 25.50 40.45
N SER A 115 -5.71 25.08 40.44
CA SER A 115 -6.61 25.22 41.59
C SER A 115 -6.16 24.41 42.80
N ALA A 116 -5.37 23.37 42.57
CA ALA A 116 -4.87 22.48 43.60
C ALA A 116 -3.57 22.95 44.26
N ALA A 117 -2.86 23.90 43.64
CA ALA A 117 -1.63 24.46 44.18
C ALA A 117 -1.93 25.16 45.51
N GLY A 118 -1.19 24.78 46.56
CA GLY A 118 -1.39 25.31 47.90
C GLY A 118 -0.31 24.84 48.88
N PRO A 119 -0.29 25.38 50.11
CA PRO A 119 0.80 25.20 51.07
C PRO A 119 1.01 23.75 51.53
N ASP A 120 -0.07 22.97 51.53
CA ASP A 120 -0.10 21.56 51.94
C ASP A 120 -0.13 20.58 50.76
N THR A 121 0.19 21.07 49.55
CA THR A 121 0.16 20.29 48.32
C THR A 121 1.56 20.12 47.73
N THR A 122 1.88 18.89 47.34
CA THR A 122 2.92 18.59 46.35
C THR A 122 2.26 18.43 44.98
N LEU A 123 2.47 19.37 44.07
CA LEU A 123 1.99 19.30 42.69
C LEU A 123 3.07 18.66 41.80
N VAL A 124 2.80 17.47 41.29
CA VAL A 124 3.66 16.77 40.33
C VAL A 124 3.19 17.07 38.93
N VAL A 125 4.07 17.58 38.08
CA VAL A 125 3.78 17.83 36.66
C VAL A 125 4.53 16.79 35.82
N ALA A 126 3.79 15.77 35.36
CA ALA A 126 4.34 14.74 34.51
C ALA A 126 4.53 15.28 33.08
N ASN A 127 5.72 15.17 32.52
CA ASN A 127 6.05 15.59 31.15
C ASN A 127 5.59 17.02 30.78
N PRO A 128 6.18 18.07 31.41
CA PRO A 128 5.76 19.46 31.22
C PRO A 128 5.90 19.99 29.78
N ASP A 129 6.65 19.29 28.92
CA ASP A 129 6.83 19.60 27.51
C ASP A 129 5.56 19.42 26.65
N LEU A 130 4.54 18.74 27.18
CA LEU A 130 3.22 18.65 26.55
C LEU A 130 2.39 19.92 26.71
N LEU A 131 2.78 20.81 27.62
CA LEU A 131 2.03 22.03 27.92
C LEU A 131 2.33 23.13 26.91
N THR A 132 1.26 23.80 26.45
CA THR A 132 1.38 25.03 25.66
C THR A 132 2.04 26.15 26.46
N GLU A 133 2.58 27.16 25.77
CA GLU A 133 3.20 28.33 26.42
C GLU A 133 2.25 28.96 27.46
N ARG A 134 0.98 29.15 27.09
CA ARG A 134 -0.03 29.74 27.97
C ARG A 134 -0.30 28.87 29.20
N GLN A 135 -0.36 27.54 29.05
CA GLN A 135 -0.53 26.62 30.18
C GLN A 135 0.69 26.68 31.11
N ARG A 136 1.91 26.71 30.55
CA ARG A 136 3.15 26.82 31.34
C ARG A 136 3.20 28.12 32.14
N SER A 137 2.93 29.26 31.53
CA SER A 137 2.92 30.55 32.26
C SER A 137 1.86 30.61 33.36
N ARG A 138 0.65 30.09 33.10
CA ARG A 138 -0.43 30.05 34.10
C ARG A 138 -0.11 29.11 35.26
N LEU A 139 0.47 27.95 34.96
CA LEU A 139 0.88 26.98 35.97
C LEU A 139 2.00 27.56 36.84
N HIS A 140 3.02 28.15 36.22
CA HIS A 140 4.13 28.80 36.94
C HIS A 140 3.61 29.88 37.91
N ALA A 141 2.78 30.80 37.42
CA ALA A 141 2.20 31.87 38.24
C ALA A 141 1.37 31.33 39.42
N ALA A 142 0.73 30.17 39.27
CA ALA A 142 -0.02 29.55 40.35
C ALA A 142 0.88 28.90 41.41
N THR A 143 1.99 28.31 40.97
CA THR A 143 2.91 27.59 41.84
C THR A 143 3.86 28.51 42.58
N GLU A 144 4.24 29.65 41.99
CA GLU A 144 5.20 30.62 42.55
C GLU A 144 4.79 31.11 43.95
N ASP A 145 3.51 31.45 44.12
CA ASP A 145 2.98 31.99 45.38
C ASP A 145 2.22 30.96 46.23
N SER A 146 2.24 29.68 45.84
CA SER A 146 1.42 28.64 46.49
C SER A 146 1.90 28.23 47.89
N ALA A 147 3.15 28.55 48.24
CA ALA A 147 3.88 28.03 49.41
C ALA A 147 3.97 26.48 49.49
N GLY A 148 3.51 25.77 48.45
CA GLY A 148 3.59 24.33 48.30
C GLY A 148 4.87 23.88 47.59
N ARG A 149 4.95 22.57 47.29
CA ARG A 149 6.03 22.00 46.47
C ARG A 149 5.54 21.76 45.05
N THR A 150 6.34 22.15 44.06
CA THR A 150 6.12 21.76 42.66
C THR A 150 7.23 20.81 42.23
N VAL A 151 6.89 19.65 41.67
CA VAL A 151 7.86 18.67 41.14
C VAL A 151 7.67 18.55 39.64
N LEU A 152 8.68 18.95 38.88
CA LEU A 152 8.68 18.88 37.42
C LEU A 152 9.43 17.61 36.98
N ILE A 153 8.73 16.66 36.37
CA ILE A 153 9.34 15.41 35.90
C ILE A 153 9.77 15.58 34.45
N THR A 154 11.07 15.47 34.19
CA THR A 154 11.70 15.56 32.86
C THR A 154 11.33 16.82 32.07
N PRO A 155 11.30 18.04 32.66
CA PRO A 155 11.11 19.25 31.87
C PRO A 155 12.26 19.39 30.87
N GLY A 156 11.92 19.45 29.58
CA GLY A 156 12.87 19.66 28.50
C GLY A 156 13.07 21.14 28.21
N THR A 157 13.81 21.42 27.12
CA THR A 157 14.15 22.79 26.69
C THR A 157 12.93 23.67 26.43
N ARG A 158 11.78 23.08 26.08
CA ARG A 158 10.54 23.83 25.83
C ARG A 158 9.85 24.30 27.10
N SER A 159 9.94 23.55 28.19
CA SER A 159 9.15 23.81 29.40
C SER A 159 9.97 24.38 30.54
N ILE A 160 11.24 24.00 30.66
CA ILE A 160 12.07 24.31 31.82
C ILE A 160 12.20 25.82 32.09
N GLY A 161 12.50 26.62 31.07
CA GLY A 161 12.75 28.06 31.25
C GLY A 161 11.52 28.84 31.73
N ALA A 162 10.31 28.36 31.40
CA ALA A 162 9.05 28.98 31.83
C ALA A 162 8.60 28.53 33.22
N LEU A 163 8.89 27.28 33.61
CA LEU A 163 8.43 26.69 34.87
C LEU A 163 9.46 26.83 36.00
N ALA A 164 10.74 26.90 35.66
CA ALA A 164 11.87 27.11 36.55
C ALA A 164 12.84 28.15 35.94
N PRO A 165 12.54 29.46 36.08
CA PRO A 165 13.38 30.52 35.53
C PRO A 165 14.83 30.42 36.02
N GLY A 166 15.78 30.63 35.10
CA GLY A 166 17.21 30.50 35.38
C GLY A 166 17.77 29.08 35.27
N VAL A 167 16.95 28.10 34.86
CA VAL A 167 17.37 26.72 34.58
C VAL A 167 17.26 26.41 33.09
N THR A 168 18.28 25.75 32.53
CA THR A 168 18.32 25.29 31.15
C THR A 168 18.56 23.79 31.11
N ALA A 169 17.91 23.09 30.17
CA ALA A 169 18.06 21.66 30.00
C ALA A 169 19.17 21.33 29.00
N ASP A 170 19.97 20.32 29.32
CA ASP A 170 21.01 19.74 28.48
C ASP A 170 20.68 18.27 28.14
N THR A 171 21.52 17.65 27.34
CA THR A 171 21.48 16.26 26.92
C THR A 171 21.40 15.30 28.10
N PRO A 172 20.57 14.24 27.99
CA PRO A 172 20.49 13.20 29.01
C PRO A 172 21.82 12.47 29.21
N SER A 173 22.13 12.08 30.44
CA SER A 173 23.24 11.18 30.74
C SER A 173 22.86 9.72 30.48
N THR A 174 23.84 8.91 30.10
CA THR A 174 23.70 7.44 30.05
C THR A 174 24.07 6.76 31.36
N ASP A 175 24.73 7.46 32.29
CA ASP A 175 25.08 6.93 33.60
C ASP A 175 23.83 6.89 34.47
N SER A 176 23.29 5.70 34.74
CA SER A 176 22.07 5.58 35.53
C SER A 176 22.34 5.82 37.02
N ALA A 177 23.24 5.06 37.65
CA ALA A 177 23.43 5.10 39.09
C ALA A 177 24.39 6.21 39.52
N LEU A 178 23.85 7.32 40.05
CA LEU A 178 24.63 8.47 40.49
C LEU A 178 24.54 8.66 42.02
N PRO A 179 25.62 9.05 42.71
CA PRO A 179 25.57 9.49 44.10
C PRO A 179 24.99 10.92 44.21
N PRO A 180 24.42 11.31 45.36
CA PRO A 180 23.66 12.56 45.49
C PRO A 180 24.53 13.82 45.37
N GLY A 181 25.78 13.82 45.84
CA GLY A 181 26.71 14.94 45.69
C GLY A 181 26.30 16.28 46.34
N CYS A 182 25.24 16.30 47.15
CA CYS A 182 24.62 17.51 47.71
C CYS A 182 24.19 17.31 49.18
N SER A 183 23.66 18.37 49.81
CA SER A 183 23.21 18.35 51.21
C SER A 183 21.70 18.10 51.39
N LEU A 184 20.94 18.03 50.28
CA LEU A 184 19.50 17.81 50.27
C LEU A 184 19.16 16.56 51.08
N PRO A 185 18.38 16.67 52.18
CA PRO A 185 18.09 15.52 53.05
C PRO A 185 17.45 14.34 52.30
N ALA A 186 16.62 14.63 51.29
CA ALA A 186 16.02 13.62 50.43
C ALA A 186 17.07 12.80 49.68
N ALA A 187 18.00 13.48 49.01
CA ALA A 187 19.07 12.84 48.24
C ALA A 187 20.06 12.11 49.14
N ARG A 188 20.44 12.67 50.30
CA ARG A 188 21.35 12.00 51.24
C ARG A 188 20.77 10.73 51.85
N ARG A 189 19.48 10.73 52.20
CA ARG A 189 18.80 9.53 52.72
C ARG A 189 18.56 8.47 51.65
N ALA A 190 18.45 8.87 50.39
CA ALA A 190 18.37 7.94 49.27
C ALA A 190 19.73 7.31 48.95
N GLY A 191 20.81 8.08 49.04
CA GLY A 191 22.12 7.64 48.56
C GLY A 191 22.12 7.59 47.03
N THR A 192 22.81 6.59 46.48
CA THR A 192 22.86 6.36 45.02
C THR A 192 21.46 6.08 44.47
N ALA A 193 21.11 6.66 43.31
CA ALA A 193 19.82 6.46 42.65
C ALA A 193 19.98 6.46 41.13
N ASP A 194 19.00 5.89 40.41
CA ASP A 194 18.97 5.86 38.94
C ASP A 194 18.56 7.22 38.36
N MET A 195 19.55 8.08 38.22
CA MET A 195 19.46 9.49 37.88
C MET A 195 20.04 9.83 36.48
N GLY A 196 20.17 8.82 35.61
CA GLY A 196 20.61 8.92 34.21
C GLY A 196 19.56 9.51 33.26
N GLY A 197 19.16 10.76 33.53
CA GLY A 197 18.14 11.49 32.80
C GLY A 197 18.64 12.83 32.27
N ILE A 198 17.71 13.75 31.99
CA ILE A 198 18.02 15.12 31.55
C ILE A 198 18.89 15.80 32.60
N ARG A 199 19.96 16.46 32.14
CA ARG A 199 20.85 17.26 32.99
C ARG A 199 20.49 18.73 32.88
N TYR A 200 20.82 19.52 33.89
CA TYR A 200 20.43 20.91 33.96
C TYR A 200 21.60 21.83 34.31
N GLU A 201 21.65 22.97 33.65
CA GLU A 201 22.43 24.11 34.09
C GLU A 201 21.53 25.06 34.85
N THR A 202 22.05 25.72 35.89
CA THR A 202 21.29 26.67 36.70
C THR A 202 22.12 27.91 37.00
N LEU A 203 21.49 29.07 36.85
CA LEU A 203 21.99 30.37 37.31
C LEU A 203 21.31 30.84 38.59
N ALA A 204 20.40 30.03 39.15
CA ALA A 204 19.70 30.34 40.39
C ALA A 204 20.68 30.18 41.59
N PRO A 205 20.92 31.24 42.38
CA PRO A 205 22.00 31.27 43.37
C PRO A 205 21.77 30.32 44.56
N ASP A 206 20.51 30.08 44.92
CA ASP A 206 20.14 29.22 46.06
C ASP A 206 19.73 27.81 45.62
N ALA A 207 20.00 27.45 44.37
CA ALA A 207 19.68 26.12 43.83
C ALA A 207 20.60 25.06 44.44
N GLU A 208 20.00 24.01 45.00
CA GLU A 208 20.74 22.83 45.40
C GLU A 208 20.77 21.81 44.26
N ALA A 209 21.99 21.54 43.76
CA ALA A 209 22.26 20.66 42.64
C ALA A 209 22.73 19.28 43.12
N CYS A 210 21.99 18.24 42.77
CA CYS A 210 22.26 16.85 43.18
C CYS A 210 22.40 15.93 41.96
N TYR A 211 23.06 14.78 42.19
CA TYR A 211 23.22 13.70 41.20
C TYR A 211 23.89 14.17 39.91
N LEU A 212 25.16 14.57 40.04
CA LEU A 212 25.95 15.14 38.95
C LEU A 212 26.51 14.06 38.02
N SER A 213 26.43 14.30 36.72
CA SER A 213 27.11 13.53 35.66
C SER A 213 27.74 14.51 34.68
N ASP A 214 29.04 14.37 34.45
CA ASP A 214 29.91 15.35 33.76
C ASP A 214 29.78 16.79 34.31
N GLY A 215 29.60 16.92 35.62
CA GLY A 215 29.50 18.22 36.30
C GLY A 215 28.12 18.88 36.24
N LEU A 216 27.13 18.28 35.56
CA LEU A 216 25.77 18.81 35.52
C LEU A 216 24.80 17.94 36.35
N PRO A 217 23.94 18.56 37.18
CA PRO A 217 22.94 17.84 37.99
C PRO A 217 21.75 17.32 37.17
N SER A 218 21.20 16.21 37.61
CA SER A 218 19.92 15.66 37.13
C SER A 218 18.77 15.91 38.12
N LEU A 219 19.06 16.45 39.30
CA LEU A 219 18.07 16.96 40.25
C LEU A 219 18.46 18.35 40.73
N LEU A 220 17.52 19.29 40.66
CA LEU A 220 17.64 20.61 41.26
C LEU A 220 16.52 20.80 42.29
N HIS A 221 16.88 21.35 43.43
CA HIS A 221 15.93 21.92 44.39
C HIS A 221 16.07 23.44 44.37
N LEU A 222 14.98 24.11 44.02
CA LEU A 222 14.90 25.56 43.87
C LEU A 222 13.97 26.09 44.98
N PRO A 223 14.51 26.70 46.05
CA PRO A 223 13.66 27.34 47.05
C PRO A 223 12.89 28.50 46.42
N ALA A 224 11.63 28.69 46.82
CA ALA A 224 10.87 29.84 46.37
C ALA A 224 11.54 31.15 46.85
N PRO A 225 11.57 32.22 46.03
CA PRO A 225 12.15 33.50 46.44
C PRO A 225 11.45 34.11 47.65
N ARG A 226 10.17 33.73 47.86
CA ARG A 226 9.32 34.16 48.97
C ARG A 226 8.53 32.98 49.51
N GLY A 227 8.35 32.93 50.82
CA GLY A 227 7.51 31.92 51.48
C GLY A 227 8.22 30.58 51.72
N GLN A 228 7.43 29.53 51.92
CA GLN A 228 7.90 28.18 52.28
C GLN A 228 7.80 27.17 51.12
N GLY A 229 7.54 27.66 49.91
CA GLY A 229 7.41 26.82 48.73
C GLY A 229 8.76 26.43 48.13
N ASP A 230 8.76 25.43 47.26
CA ASP A 230 9.93 25.04 46.49
C ASP A 230 9.55 24.38 45.16
N THR A 231 10.48 24.41 44.21
CA THR A 231 10.38 23.71 42.94
C THR A 231 11.50 22.68 42.83
N VAL A 232 11.14 21.41 42.66
CA VAL A 232 12.07 20.33 42.38
C VAL A 232 12.04 20.03 40.89
N VAL A 233 13.18 20.13 40.23
CA VAL A 233 13.37 19.70 38.84
C VAL A 233 13.99 18.32 38.87
N LEU A 234 13.28 17.32 38.31
CA LEU A 234 13.72 15.93 38.30
C LEU A 234 13.94 15.48 36.85
N GLY A 235 15.19 15.34 36.44
CA GLY A 235 15.56 14.94 35.08
C GLY A 235 15.42 13.46 34.77
N ALA A 236 15.34 12.62 35.80
CA ALA A 236 15.26 11.17 35.67
C ALA A 236 13.88 10.65 36.12
N PRO A 237 13.05 10.14 35.20
CA PRO A 237 11.73 9.60 35.55
C PRO A 237 11.82 8.17 36.10
N ASP A 238 12.96 7.49 35.92
CA ASP A 238 13.14 6.07 36.19
C ASP A 238 12.88 5.72 37.66
N ILE A 239 13.25 6.61 38.58
CA ILE A 239 12.99 6.43 40.02
C ILE A 239 11.50 6.36 40.38
N LEU A 240 10.61 6.75 39.46
CA LEU A 240 9.15 6.76 39.64
C LEU A 240 8.47 5.55 38.98
N TYR A 241 9.21 4.73 38.23
CA TYR A 241 8.64 3.57 37.54
C TYR A 241 8.53 2.36 38.45
N ASN A 242 7.42 1.63 38.31
CA ASN A 242 7.17 0.38 39.03
C ASN A 242 8.31 -0.64 38.89
N SER A 243 8.94 -0.71 37.71
CA SER A 243 10.02 -1.67 37.39
C SER A 243 11.41 -1.31 37.91
N ARG A 244 11.59 -0.11 38.47
CA ARG A 244 12.89 0.40 38.95
C ARG A 244 12.83 0.90 40.39
N LEU A 245 11.65 0.91 41.01
CA LEU A 245 11.46 1.57 42.29
C LEU A 245 12.27 0.91 43.42
N ASP A 246 12.47 -0.40 43.35
CA ASP A 246 13.23 -1.22 44.30
C ASP A 246 14.74 -1.26 44.02
N GLU A 247 15.19 -0.60 42.96
CA GLU A 247 16.61 -0.47 42.63
C GLU A 247 17.25 0.71 43.36
N GLN A 248 18.51 0.54 43.78
CA GLN A 248 19.31 1.60 44.40
C GLN A 248 18.55 2.30 45.57
N GLY A 249 18.59 3.63 45.62
CA GLY A 249 17.84 4.50 46.53
C GLY A 249 16.55 5.05 45.93
N ASN A 250 16.03 4.50 44.83
CA ASN A 250 14.95 5.08 44.03
C ASN A 250 13.67 5.31 44.84
N ALA A 251 13.18 4.28 45.56
CA ALA A 251 12.02 4.41 46.45
C ALA A 251 12.24 5.48 47.52
N SER A 252 13.40 5.51 48.16
CA SER A 252 13.72 6.47 49.21
C SER A 252 13.71 7.90 48.67
N LEU A 253 14.27 8.13 47.47
CA LEU A 253 14.27 9.43 46.82
C LEU A 253 12.86 9.85 46.42
N ALA A 254 12.14 9.01 45.68
CA ALA A 254 10.79 9.28 45.19
C ALA A 254 9.84 9.64 46.34
N LEU A 255 9.78 8.81 47.39
CA LEU A 255 8.87 9.03 48.51
C LEU A 255 9.17 10.31 49.29
N GLN A 256 10.44 10.72 49.39
CA GLN A 256 10.81 11.94 50.11
C GLN A 256 10.62 13.22 49.29
N LEU A 257 10.81 13.14 47.97
CA LEU A 257 10.53 14.28 47.09
C LEU A 257 9.03 14.54 47.00
N LEU A 258 8.24 13.47 46.84
CA LEU A 258 6.81 13.53 46.60
C LEU A 258 5.99 13.65 47.89
N GLY A 259 6.38 12.96 48.96
CA GLY A 259 5.68 12.92 50.23
C GLY A 259 6.06 14.02 51.22
N SER A 260 6.56 15.17 50.76
CA SER A 260 6.91 16.30 51.65
C SER A 260 5.69 17.02 52.23
N ARG A 261 4.51 16.83 51.62
CA ARG A 261 3.24 17.44 51.98
C ARG A 261 2.15 16.37 52.13
N PRO A 262 1.07 16.60 52.88
CA PRO A 262 0.02 15.60 53.12
C PRO A 262 -0.85 15.32 51.89
N THR A 263 -0.91 16.24 50.92
CA THR A 263 -1.65 16.05 49.67
C THR A 263 -0.70 16.03 48.49
N LEU A 264 -0.80 15.01 47.64
CA LEU A 264 -0.11 14.94 46.37
C LEU A 264 -1.11 15.03 45.23
N VAL A 265 -0.90 15.99 44.33
CA VAL A 265 -1.68 16.13 43.11
C VAL A 265 -0.80 15.79 41.92
N TRP A 266 -1.16 14.72 41.22
CA TRP A 266 -0.42 14.20 40.07
C TRP A 266 -1.08 14.70 38.78
N TYR A 267 -0.50 15.71 38.17
CA TYR A 267 -0.96 16.26 36.91
C TYR A 267 -0.38 15.48 35.73
N LEU A 268 -1.24 14.76 35.01
CA LEU A 268 -0.94 14.13 33.73
C LEU A 268 -1.57 14.95 32.58
N PRO A 269 -0.79 15.81 31.89
CA PRO A 269 -1.31 16.61 30.79
C PRO A 269 -1.94 15.73 29.71
N SER A 270 -3.21 16.00 29.39
CA SER A 270 -3.90 15.33 28.30
C SER A 270 -4.04 16.27 27.10
N LEU A 271 -3.90 15.75 25.88
CA LEU A 271 -4.09 16.53 24.65
C LEU A 271 -5.54 17.04 24.48
N SER A 272 -6.47 16.60 25.34
CA SER A 272 -7.87 17.03 25.35
C SER A 272 -8.12 18.27 26.20
N ASP A 273 -7.14 18.71 27.01
CA ASP A 273 -7.24 19.92 27.86
C ASP A 273 -7.47 21.21 27.03
N ASP A 274 -7.03 21.23 25.77
CA ASP A 274 -7.29 22.32 24.83
C ASP A 274 -8.79 22.49 24.47
N GLN A 275 -9.62 21.46 24.70
CA GLN A 275 -11.04 21.51 24.33
C GLN A 275 -11.94 22.18 25.37
N ALA A 276 -11.46 22.39 26.61
CA ALA A 276 -12.28 22.95 27.69
C ALA A 276 -12.23 24.49 27.78
N ALA A 277 -11.29 25.16 27.09
CA ALA A 277 -11.06 26.60 27.28
C ALA A 277 -11.60 27.53 26.18
N THR A 278 -12.07 27.05 25.03
CA THR A 278 -12.73 27.91 24.02
C THR A 278 -13.63 27.12 23.06
N GLU A 279 -14.95 27.28 23.17
CA GLU A 279 -15.94 26.80 22.20
C GLU A 279 -15.89 27.50 20.82
N THR A 280 -14.91 28.38 20.56
CA THR A 280 -14.93 29.27 19.38
C THR A 280 -13.98 28.86 18.24
N GLU A 281 -13.04 27.94 18.43
CA GLU A 281 -12.20 27.46 17.31
C GLU A 281 -12.06 25.94 17.35
N ARG A 282 -13.00 25.25 16.69
CA ARG A 282 -12.72 23.90 16.19
C ARG A 282 -11.62 24.04 15.13
N ARG A 283 -10.34 24.01 15.54
CA ARG A 283 -9.25 23.76 14.59
C ARG A 283 -9.53 22.42 13.94
N SER A 284 -9.85 22.48 12.65
CA SER A 284 -10.21 21.31 11.89
C SER A 284 -9.00 20.37 11.84
N PHE A 285 -9.23 19.07 11.73
CA PHE A 285 -8.17 18.05 11.60
C PHE A 285 -7.08 18.42 10.57
N PHE A 286 -7.42 19.25 9.59
CA PHE A 286 -6.52 19.79 8.56
C PHE A 286 -5.52 20.85 9.05
N ASP A 287 -5.70 21.48 10.21
CA ASP A 287 -4.76 22.44 10.82
C ASP A 287 -3.63 21.76 11.60
N LEU A 288 -3.82 20.49 11.97
CA LEU A 288 -2.78 19.67 12.62
C LEU A 288 -1.81 19.05 11.61
N ILE A 289 -2.11 19.17 10.31
CA ILE A 289 -1.29 18.66 9.22
C ILE A 289 -0.28 19.76 8.83
N PRO A 290 1.05 19.52 8.92
CA PRO A 290 2.06 20.50 8.56
C PRO A 290 1.82 21.09 7.17
N ALA A 291 1.96 22.41 7.00
CA ALA A 291 1.58 23.11 5.76
C ALA A 291 2.18 22.51 4.46
N GLY A 292 3.33 21.84 4.55
CA GLY A 292 3.96 21.13 3.43
C GLY A 292 3.15 19.94 2.89
N TRP A 293 2.33 19.29 3.71
CA TRP A 293 1.51 18.15 3.29
C TRP A 293 0.35 18.55 2.37
N ARG A 294 -0.15 19.80 2.47
CA ARG A 294 -1.11 20.35 1.51
C ARG A 294 -0.50 20.45 0.12
N TRP A 295 0.77 20.84 0.02
CA TRP A 295 1.51 20.87 -1.24
C TRP A 295 1.81 19.47 -1.76
N ALA A 296 2.17 18.53 -0.89
CA ALA A 296 2.39 17.13 -1.28
C ALA A 296 1.11 16.48 -1.82
N THR A 297 -0.03 16.67 -1.16
CA THR A 297 -1.33 16.15 -1.63
C THR A 297 -1.80 16.83 -2.91
N LEU A 298 -1.58 18.14 -3.06
CA LEU A 298 -1.87 18.86 -4.30
C LEU A 298 -1.01 18.34 -5.47
N GLN A 299 0.29 18.12 -5.26
CA GLN A 299 1.19 17.55 -6.27
C GLN A 299 0.76 16.14 -6.66
N LEU A 300 0.34 15.33 -5.70
CA LEU A 300 -0.15 13.97 -5.95
C LEU A 300 -1.47 13.97 -6.73
N ALA A 301 -2.37 14.91 -6.41
CA ALA A 301 -3.60 15.11 -7.18
C ALA A 301 -3.31 15.57 -8.61
N ILE A 302 -2.39 16.53 -8.80
CA ILE A 302 -1.96 16.97 -10.14
C ILE A 302 -1.35 15.82 -10.93
N ALA A 303 -0.46 15.04 -10.31
CA ALA A 303 0.16 13.88 -10.94
C ALA A 303 -0.89 12.82 -11.33
N ALA A 304 -1.89 12.58 -10.48
CA ALA A 304 -3.01 11.68 -10.77
C ALA A 304 -3.85 12.19 -11.96
N VAL A 305 -4.16 13.49 -12.02
CA VAL A 305 -4.89 14.11 -13.14
C VAL A 305 -4.08 14.05 -14.43
N LEU A 306 -2.79 14.39 -14.41
CA LEU A 306 -1.92 14.29 -15.58
C LEU A 306 -1.82 12.84 -16.08
N THR A 307 -1.72 11.88 -15.16
CA THR A 307 -1.70 10.46 -15.50
C THR A 307 -3.04 10.01 -16.10
N ALA A 308 -4.16 10.45 -15.53
CA ALA A 308 -5.48 10.18 -16.06
C ALA A 308 -5.67 10.78 -17.46
N LEU A 309 -5.23 12.02 -17.69
CA LEU A 309 -5.27 12.68 -19.01
C LEU A 309 -4.35 11.99 -20.02
N TRP A 310 -3.14 11.60 -19.62
CA TRP A 310 -2.21 10.85 -20.46
C TRP A 310 -2.81 9.50 -20.87
N ARG A 311 -3.45 8.80 -19.93
CA ARG A 311 -4.05 7.49 -20.16
C ARG A 311 -5.40 7.57 -20.88
N ALA A 312 -6.12 8.69 -20.75
CA ALA A 312 -7.38 8.99 -21.44
C ALA A 312 -7.16 9.45 -22.88
N ARG A 313 -5.95 9.90 -23.24
CA ARG A 313 -5.56 10.12 -24.63
C ARG A 313 -5.44 8.78 -25.35
N ARG A 314 -6.59 8.30 -25.86
CA ARG A 314 -6.65 7.20 -26.82
C ARG A 314 -5.79 7.56 -28.04
N LEU A 315 -4.69 6.84 -28.23
CA LEU A 315 -4.11 6.71 -29.56
C LEU A 315 -5.18 5.96 -30.40
N GLY A 316 -5.68 6.63 -31.44
CA GLY A 316 -6.78 6.13 -32.28
C GLY A 316 -6.48 4.78 -32.94
N PRO A 317 -7.45 4.17 -33.65
CA PRO A 317 -7.24 2.88 -34.30
C PRO A 317 -6.03 2.95 -35.23
N LEU A 318 -5.09 2.03 -35.08
CA LEU A 318 -4.04 1.83 -36.07
C LEU A 318 -4.74 1.49 -37.40
N VAL A 319 -4.39 2.27 -38.42
CA VAL A 319 -4.88 2.19 -39.80
C VAL A 319 -5.17 0.74 -40.20
N SER A 320 -6.43 0.43 -40.45
CA SER A 320 -6.83 -0.85 -41.05
C SER A 320 -6.47 -0.82 -42.53
N GLU A 321 -5.29 -1.34 -42.87
CA GLU A 321 -4.89 -1.52 -44.26
C GLU A 321 -5.80 -2.56 -44.92
N ARG A 322 -6.49 -2.17 -46.00
CA ARG A 322 -7.31 -3.09 -46.80
C ARG A 322 -6.38 -3.92 -47.66
N LEU A 323 -6.34 -5.24 -47.43
CA LEU A 323 -5.80 -6.17 -48.41
C LEU A 323 -6.86 -6.39 -49.49
N PRO A 324 -6.63 -5.99 -50.76
CA PRO A 324 -7.49 -6.36 -51.86
C PRO A 324 -7.03 -7.72 -52.38
N VAL A 325 -7.99 -8.63 -52.54
CA VAL A 325 -8.06 -9.79 -53.46
C VAL A 325 -8.68 -10.98 -52.74
N VAL A 326 -9.90 -11.33 -53.15
CA VAL A 326 -10.54 -12.59 -52.83
C VAL A 326 -9.85 -13.65 -53.70
N ILE A 327 -9.01 -14.48 -53.10
CA ILE A 327 -8.36 -15.59 -53.80
C ILE A 327 -9.39 -16.72 -53.91
N HIS A 328 -9.68 -17.19 -55.11
CA HIS A 328 -10.59 -18.32 -55.31
C HIS A 328 -10.00 -19.58 -54.65
N ALA A 329 -10.84 -20.36 -53.96
CA ALA A 329 -10.40 -21.54 -53.21
C ALA A 329 -9.60 -22.54 -54.08
N SER A 330 -9.89 -22.62 -55.38
CA SER A 330 -9.16 -23.44 -56.36
C SER A 330 -7.68 -23.07 -56.45
N GLU A 331 -7.32 -21.78 -56.40
CA GLU A 331 -5.91 -21.34 -56.50
C GLU A 331 -5.11 -21.73 -55.25
N THR A 332 -5.75 -21.72 -54.08
CA THR A 332 -5.09 -22.14 -52.82
C THR A 332 -4.83 -23.65 -52.78
N VAL A 333 -5.74 -24.45 -53.32
CA VAL A 333 -5.59 -25.91 -53.43
C VAL A 333 -4.48 -26.23 -54.43
N GLU A 334 -4.47 -25.59 -55.59
CA GLU A 334 -3.44 -25.81 -56.61
C GLU A 334 -2.05 -25.37 -56.12
N GLY A 335 -1.97 -24.20 -55.46
CA GLY A 335 -0.73 -23.72 -54.84
C GLY A 335 -0.18 -24.70 -53.81
N ARG A 336 -1.04 -25.28 -52.96
CA ARG A 336 -0.63 -26.26 -51.96
C ARG A 336 -0.22 -27.60 -52.58
N ALA A 337 -0.92 -28.06 -53.62
CA ALA A 337 -0.55 -29.26 -54.36
C ALA A 337 0.82 -29.12 -55.05
N ARG A 338 1.10 -27.95 -55.67
CA ARG A 338 2.41 -27.65 -56.26
C ARG A 338 3.53 -27.64 -55.21
N LEU A 339 3.26 -27.14 -54.00
CA LEU A 339 4.21 -27.17 -52.90
C LEU A 339 4.50 -28.60 -52.41
N TYR A 340 3.48 -29.44 -52.23
CA TYR A 340 3.68 -30.84 -51.84
C TYR A 340 4.46 -31.62 -52.91
N ARG A 341 4.18 -31.37 -54.20
CA ARG A 341 4.93 -31.96 -55.32
C ARG A 341 6.39 -31.51 -55.32
N ARG A 342 6.66 -30.20 -55.20
CA ARG A 342 8.03 -29.65 -55.19
C ARG A 342 8.86 -30.18 -54.02
N ALA A 343 8.23 -30.43 -52.87
CA ALA A 343 8.88 -30.98 -51.69
C ALA A 343 8.95 -32.52 -51.68
N ASN A 344 8.43 -33.21 -52.70
CA ASN A 344 8.28 -34.67 -52.72
C ASN A 344 7.57 -35.24 -51.46
N ALA A 345 6.67 -34.46 -50.86
CA ALA A 345 6.01 -34.77 -49.58
C ALA A 345 4.78 -35.68 -49.77
N ARG A 346 5.02 -36.89 -50.30
CA ARG A 346 4.00 -37.90 -50.64
C ARG A 346 3.26 -38.43 -49.42
N ASP A 347 3.98 -38.58 -48.32
CA ASP A 347 3.47 -38.94 -47.00
C ASP A 347 2.37 -37.97 -46.53
N ARG A 348 2.67 -36.67 -46.58
CA ARG A 348 1.73 -35.63 -46.17
C ARG A 348 0.53 -35.50 -47.11
N ALA A 349 0.74 -35.69 -48.41
CA ALA A 349 -0.34 -35.67 -49.38
C ALA A 349 -1.30 -36.86 -49.17
N ALA A 350 -0.75 -38.06 -48.97
CA ALA A 350 -1.55 -39.26 -48.69
C ALA A 350 -2.33 -39.15 -47.37
N ASP A 351 -1.70 -38.63 -46.31
CA ASP A 351 -2.37 -38.44 -45.01
C ASP A 351 -3.49 -37.39 -45.09
N ALA A 352 -3.28 -36.30 -45.83
CA ALA A 352 -4.32 -35.29 -46.07
C ALA A 352 -5.52 -35.88 -46.83
N LEU A 353 -5.28 -36.67 -47.88
CA LEU A 353 -6.34 -37.33 -48.65
C LEU A 353 -7.11 -38.35 -47.79
N ARG A 354 -6.41 -39.22 -47.07
CA ARG A 354 -7.03 -40.21 -46.18
C ARG A 354 -7.81 -39.57 -45.03
N THR A 355 -7.29 -38.51 -44.44
CA THR A 355 -7.97 -37.77 -43.37
C THR A 355 -9.25 -37.11 -43.87
N ALA A 356 -9.21 -36.49 -45.06
CA ALA A 356 -10.39 -35.91 -45.69
C ALA A 356 -11.42 -37.00 -46.05
N ALA A 357 -10.99 -38.11 -46.65
CA ALA A 357 -11.86 -39.24 -47.01
C ALA A 357 -12.53 -39.85 -45.77
N ARG A 358 -11.78 -40.13 -44.70
CA ARG A 358 -12.33 -40.62 -43.42
C ARG A 358 -13.38 -39.67 -42.84
N SER A 359 -13.12 -38.36 -42.89
CA SER A 359 -14.04 -37.33 -42.37
C SER A 359 -15.34 -37.26 -43.17
N ARG A 360 -15.29 -37.54 -44.49
CA ARG A 360 -16.48 -37.57 -45.36
C ARG A 360 -17.24 -38.89 -45.29
N LEU A 361 -16.54 -40.00 -45.13
CA LEU A 361 -17.12 -41.35 -45.02
C LEU A 361 -17.82 -41.59 -43.68
N ALA A 362 -17.24 -41.12 -42.57
CA ALA A 362 -17.78 -41.35 -41.22
C ALA A 362 -19.29 -41.03 -41.06
N PRO A 363 -19.81 -39.86 -41.49
CA PRO A 363 -21.23 -39.57 -41.39
C PRO A 363 -22.10 -40.46 -42.29
N LEU A 364 -21.59 -40.96 -43.42
CA LEU A 364 -22.35 -41.81 -44.34
C LEU A 364 -22.62 -43.20 -43.74
N VAL A 365 -21.70 -43.71 -42.92
CA VAL A 365 -21.83 -45.01 -42.24
C VAL A 365 -22.27 -44.90 -40.78
N GLY A 366 -22.72 -43.71 -40.34
CA GLY A 366 -23.25 -43.49 -38.99
C GLY A 366 -22.20 -43.43 -37.87
N VAL A 367 -20.92 -43.21 -38.20
CA VAL A 367 -19.82 -43.08 -37.23
C VAL A 367 -19.67 -41.62 -36.80
N PRO A 368 -19.59 -41.31 -35.49
CA PRO A 368 -19.36 -39.95 -35.02
C PRO A 368 -18.03 -39.36 -35.55
N PRO A 369 -17.96 -38.07 -35.91
CA PRO A 369 -16.76 -37.47 -36.52
C PRO A 369 -15.52 -37.54 -35.62
N ALA A 370 -15.69 -37.57 -34.30
CA ALA A 370 -14.59 -37.77 -33.35
C ALA A 370 -13.92 -39.15 -33.45
N GLN A 371 -14.63 -40.16 -33.98
CA GLN A 371 -14.16 -41.54 -34.13
C GLN A 371 -13.82 -41.87 -35.60
N ALA A 372 -13.89 -40.91 -36.51
CA ALA A 372 -13.57 -41.09 -37.93
C ALA A 372 -12.12 -41.53 -38.18
N HIS A 373 -11.21 -41.27 -37.22
CA HIS A 373 -9.79 -41.60 -37.34
C HIS A 373 -9.40 -42.87 -36.55
N ALA A 374 -10.37 -43.58 -35.99
CA ALA A 374 -10.16 -44.84 -35.26
C ALA A 374 -10.44 -46.05 -36.17
N PRO A 375 -9.42 -46.84 -36.58
CA PRO A 375 -9.61 -47.97 -37.49
C PRO A 375 -10.56 -49.03 -36.93
N GLU A 376 -10.54 -49.26 -35.62
CA GLU A 376 -11.39 -50.21 -34.90
C GLU A 376 -12.88 -49.89 -34.98
N THR A 377 -13.24 -48.64 -35.25
CA THR A 377 -14.64 -48.19 -35.35
C THR A 377 -15.08 -48.02 -36.80
N LEU A 378 -14.23 -47.40 -37.63
CA LEU A 378 -14.59 -47.06 -39.01
C LEU A 378 -14.61 -48.28 -39.94
N ILE A 379 -13.65 -49.20 -39.81
CA ILE A 379 -13.52 -50.34 -40.73
C ILE A 379 -14.71 -51.31 -40.60
N PRO A 380 -15.15 -51.71 -39.38
CA PRO A 380 -16.34 -52.56 -39.24
C PRO A 380 -17.59 -51.89 -39.82
N ALA A 381 -17.80 -50.60 -39.56
CA ALA A 381 -18.93 -49.85 -40.08
C ALA A 381 -18.95 -49.82 -41.61
N LEU A 382 -17.82 -49.53 -42.26
CA LEU A 382 -17.69 -49.57 -43.72
C LEU A 382 -17.92 -50.98 -44.28
N SER A 383 -17.34 -52.00 -43.65
CA SER A 383 -17.48 -53.40 -44.11
C SER A 383 -18.92 -53.91 -44.06
N SER A 384 -19.74 -53.42 -43.13
CA SER A 384 -21.16 -53.75 -43.05
C SER A 384 -22.01 -53.08 -44.14
N HIS A 385 -21.51 -51.98 -44.70
CA HIS A 385 -22.22 -51.19 -45.72
C HIS A 385 -21.87 -51.63 -47.15
N LEU A 386 -20.66 -52.17 -47.36
CA LEU A 386 -20.18 -52.62 -48.66
C LEU A 386 -20.60 -54.07 -48.94
N ARG A 387 -21.20 -54.32 -50.11
CA ARG A 387 -21.73 -55.66 -50.48
C ARG A 387 -20.65 -56.65 -50.94
N SER A 388 -19.44 -56.19 -51.25
CA SER A 388 -18.33 -57.05 -51.69
C SER A 388 -16.96 -56.49 -51.25
N PRO A 389 -16.39 -56.94 -50.12
CA PRO A 389 -15.10 -56.45 -49.63
C PRO A 389 -13.94 -57.09 -50.42
N GLY A 390 -13.71 -56.63 -51.65
CA GLY A 390 -12.59 -57.07 -52.48
C GLY A 390 -11.25 -56.38 -52.18
N GLN A 391 -11.25 -55.35 -51.33
CA GLN A 391 -10.12 -54.45 -51.09
C GLN A 391 -9.80 -54.35 -49.59
N ASP A 392 -8.51 -54.33 -49.25
CA ASP A 392 -8.05 -54.13 -47.87
C ASP A 392 -8.26 -52.68 -47.44
N LEU A 393 -9.40 -52.42 -46.79
CA LEU A 393 -9.80 -51.10 -46.29
C LEU A 393 -8.80 -50.54 -45.26
N HIS A 394 -8.13 -51.41 -44.51
CA HIS A 394 -7.13 -50.99 -43.53
C HIS A 394 -5.91 -50.40 -44.25
N LEU A 395 -5.41 -51.07 -45.28
CA LEU A 395 -4.29 -50.58 -46.08
C LEU A 395 -4.65 -49.30 -46.85
N LEU A 396 -5.88 -49.18 -47.34
CA LEU A 396 -6.32 -48.01 -48.09
C LEU A 396 -6.43 -46.74 -47.20
N LEU A 397 -7.08 -46.84 -46.04
CA LEU A 397 -7.38 -45.70 -45.17
C LEU A 397 -6.31 -45.41 -44.10
N PHE A 398 -5.54 -46.42 -43.69
CA PHE A 398 -4.57 -46.35 -42.59
C PHE A 398 -3.17 -46.92 -42.96
N GLY A 399 -2.95 -47.31 -44.21
CA GLY A 399 -1.70 -47.95 -44.62
C GLY A 399 -0.49 -47.02 -44.72
N ALA A 400 0.64 -47.63 -45.05
CA ALA A 400 1.92 -46.94 -45.28
C ALA A 400 1.83 -45.85 -46.37
N PRO A 401 2.73 -44.85 -46.36
CA PRO A 401 2.78 -43.82 -47.40
C PRO A 401 3.17 -44.41 -48.77
N PRO A 402 2.65 -43.86 -49.89
CA PRO A 402 2.95 -44.34 -51.23
C PRO A 402 4.42 -44.05 -51.60
N GLY A 403 5.08 -45.03 -52.24
CA GLY A 403 6.49 -44.95 -52.61
C GLY A 403 6.79 -44.08 -53.84
N ASN A 404 5.80 -43.80 -54.69
CA ASN A 404 5.95 -42.98 -55.89
C ASN A 404 4.66 -42.20 -56.21
N ASP A 405 4.74 -41.25 -57.14
CA ASP A 405 3.61 -40.38 -57.51
C ASP A 405 2.46 -41.16 -58.17
N ALA A 406 2.78 -42.20 -58.94
CA ALA A 406 1.77 -43.06 -59.55
C ALA A 406 0.92 -43.80 -58.50
N ALA A 407 1.55 -44.28 -57.43
CA ALA A 407 0.89 -44.92 -56.30
C ALA A 407 0.05 -43.92 -55.48
N LEU A 408 0.46 -42.65 -55.41
CA LEU A 408 -0.34 -41.60 -54.76
C LEU A 408 -1.60 -41.26 -55.57
N ILE A 409 -1.50 -41.21 -56.90
CA ILE A 409 -2.66 -41.00 -57.78
C ILE A 409 -3.62 -42.19 -57.68
N ALA A 410 -3.09 -43.42 -57.77
CA ALA A 410 -3.90 -44.63 -57.59
C ALA A 410 -4.60 -44.67 -56.23
N LEU A 411 -3.94 -44.21 -55.16
CA LEU A 411 -4.56 -44.08 -53.83
C LEU A 411 -5.72 -43.07 -53.85
N ALA A 412 -5.57 -41.92 -54.50
CA ALA A 412 -6.63 -40.93 -54.61
C ALA A 412 -7.85 -41.50 -55.37
N ASP A 413 -7.60 -42.15 -56.51
CA ASP A 413 -8.66 -42.78 -57.32
C ASP A 413 -9.39 -43.88 -56.54
N GLN A 414 -8.67 -44.69 -55.77
CA GLN A 414 -9.26 -45.74 -54.92
C GLN A 414 -10.10 -45.16 -53.76
N LEU A 415 -9.66 -44.04 -53.16
CA LEU A 415 -10.43 -43.37 -52.11
C LEU A 415 -11.71 -42.73 -52.66
N ASP A 416 -11.64 -42.12 -53.84
CA ASP A 416 -12.81 -41.53 -54.50
C ASP A 416 -13.80 -42.60 -54.98
N ALA A 417 -13.29 -43.74 -55.49
CA ALA A 417 -14.12 -44.89 -55.84
C ALA A 417 -14.86 -45.46 -54.62
N LEU A 418 -14.17 -45.60 -53.48
CA LEU A 418 -14.78 -46.03 -52.22
C LEU A 418 -15.85 -45.04 -51.74
N GLU A 419 -15.57 -43.72 -51.80
CA GLU A 419 -16.54 -42.69 -51.41
C GLU A 419 -17.78 -42.72 -52.31
N SER A 420 -17.60 -42.95 -53.61
CA SER A 420 -18.70 -43.11 -54.55
C SER A 420 -19.52 -44.37 -54.27
N GLU A 421 -18.88 -45.51 -54.02
CA GLU A 421 -19.57 -46.77 -53.74
C GLU A 421 -20.44 -46.67 -52.48
N VAL A 422 -19.91 -46.11 -51.39
CA VAL A 422 -20.65 -45.89 -50.12
C VAL A 422 -21.82 -44.91 -50.31
N ARG A 423 -21.72 -43.95 -51.24
CA ARG A 423 -22.82 -43.01 -51.51
C ARG A 423 -23.95 -43.63 -52.33
N HIS A 424 -23.66 -44.66 -53.12
CA HIS A 424 -24.63 -45.30 -54.02
C HIS A 424 -25.14 -46.65 -53.50
N SER A 425 -24.56 -47.19 -52.42
CA SER A 425 -24.95 -48.46 -51.78
C SER A 425 -26.21 -48.35 -50.93
#